data_AF-A0A7W5LXI7-F1
#
_entry.id   AF-A0A7W5LXI7-F1
#
_cell.length_a   1.000
_cell.length_b   1.000
_cell.length_c   1.000
_cell.angle_alpha   90.00
_cell.angle_beta   90.00
_cell.angle_gamma   90.00
#
_symmetry.space_group_name_H-M   'P 1'
#
loop_
_entity.id
_entity.type
_entity.pdbx_description
1 polymer ?
#
loop_
_entity_poly.entity_id
_entity_poly.type
_entity_poly.pdbx_seq_one_letter_code
_entity_poly.pdbx_strand_id
1 'polypeptide(L)'
;MISAIEEDLSIKIDNHRTLWLTEISRQTFMSQGAESLESDDGLFIVLEDLANNTFEILAKAASPITAMALFDLIAASKAST
;
A
#
# COMPACT_ATOMS: atom_id res chain seq x y z
N MET A 1 8.97 15.04 16.59
CA MET A 1 7.58 14.54 16.63
C MET A 1 7.18 14.30 15.19
N ILE A 2 7.18 13.04 14.74
CA ILE A 2 6.55 12.69 13.46
C ILE A 2 5.06 12.65 13.79
N SER A 3 4.31 13.62 13.28
CA SER A 3 2.86 13.65 13.42
C SER A 3 2.34 12.34 12.85
N ALA A 4 1.51 11.66 13.62
CA ALA A 4 0.94 10.38 13.26
C ALA A 4 0.35 10.45 11.84
N ILE A 5 0.63 9.42 11.04
CA ILE A 5 -0.10 9.16 9.80
C ILE A 5 -1.49 8.71 10.26
N GLU A 6 -2.33 9.67 10.66
CA GLU A 6 -3.71 9.42 11.16
C GLU A 6 -4.71 9.33 10.01
N GLU A 7 -4.28 9.59 8.77
CA GLU A 7 -5.08 9.45 7.57
C GLU A 7 -4.34 8.52 6.60
N ASP A 8 -5.01 7.46 6.15
CA ASP A 8 -4.50 6.58 5.10
C ASP A 8 -4.10 7.42 3.88
N LEU A 9 -2.82 7.36 3.51
CA LEU A 9 -2.31 8.16 2.40
C LEU A 9 -2.67 7.46 1.09
N SER A 10 -3.30 8.18 0.16
CA SER A 10 -3.68 7.62 -1.13
C SER A 10 -3.39 8.55 -2.31
N ILE A 11 -3.08 7.96 -3.46
CA ILE A 11 -2.87 8.64 -4.73
C ILE A 11 -3.65 7.89 -5.80
N LYS A 12 -4.48 8.60 -6.56
CA LYS A 12 -5.10 8.04 -7.77
C LYS A 12 -4.04 7.84 -8.85
N ILE A 13 -3.97 6.63 -9.37
CA ILE A 13 -3.13 6.29 -10.54
C ILE A 13 -3.90 6.60 -11.82
N ASP A 14 -5.19 6.23 -11.87
CA ASP A 14 -6.11 6.56 -12.97
C ASP A 14 -7.59 6.55 -12.50
N ASN A 15 -8.53 6.41 -13.45
CA ASN A 15 -9.97 6.40 -13.17
C ASN A 15 -10.46 5.23 -12.31
N HIS A 16 -9.70 4.13 -12.26
CA HIS A 16 -10.10 2.88 -11.61
C HIS A 16 -9.11 2.42 -10.54
N ARG A 17 -7.85 2.87 -10.62
CA ARG A 17 -6.78 2.42 -9.73
C ARG A 17 -6.36 3.50 -8.74
N THR A 18 -6.31 3.13 -7.47
CA THR A 18 -5.83 3.97 -6.36
C THR A 18 -4.70 3.23 -5.63
N LEU A 19 -3.57 3.91 -5.45
CA LEU A 19 -2.48 3.42 -4.62
C LEU A 19 -2.69 3.92 -3.18
N TRP A 20 -2.59 3.01 -2.23
CA TRP A 20 -2.78 3.26 -0.81
C TRP A 20 -1.49 2.95 -0.04
N LEU A 21 -1.21 3.76 0.98
CA LEU A 21 -0.27 3.47 2.05
C LEU A 21 -1.09 3.35 3.33
N THR A 22 -1.29 2.12 3.79
CA THR A 22 -2.27 1.79 4.84
C THR A 22 -1.85 0.55 5.62
N GLU A 23 -2.47 0.33 6.77
CA GLU A 23 -2.44 -0.95 7.46
C GLU A 23 -3.44 -1.91 6.80
N ILE A 24 -3.19 -3.22 6.90
CA ILE A 24 -4.10 -4.23 6.34
C ILE A 24 -4.61 -5.15 7.44
N SER A 25 -5.79 -5.74 7.20
CA SER A 25 -6.28 -6.79 8.08
C SER A 25 -5.43 -8.06 7.95
N ARG A 26 -5.31 -8.83 9.04
CA ARG A 26 -4.74 -10.18 9.01
C ARG A 26 -5.36 -11.06 7.93
N GLN A 27 -6.66 -10.94 7.70
CA GLN A 27 -7.37 -11.72 6.69
C GLN A 27 -6.85 -11.40 5.28
N THR A 28 -6.64 -10.12 4.99
CA THR A 28 -6.06 -9.64 3.71
C THR A 28 -4.63 -10.12 3.55
N PHE A 29 -3.81 -10.05 4.60
CA PHE A 29 -2.43 -10.53 4.59
C PHE A 29 -2.34 -12.02 4.24
N MET A 30 -3.14 -12.84 4.92
CA MET A 30 -3.13 -14.30 4.72
C MET A 30 -3.75 -14.71 3.37
N SER A 31 -4.80 -14.02 2.90
CA SER A 31 -5.47 -14.38 1.65
C SER A 31 -4.61 -14.16 0.40
N GLN A 32 -3.59 -13.30 0.50
CA GLN A 32 -2.68 -12.97 -0.60
C GLN A 32 -1.35 -13.72 -0.54
N GLY A 33 -1.16 -14.64 0.41
CA GLY A 33 0.11 -15.37 0.53
C GLY A 33 1.30 -14.47 0.88
N ALA A 34 1.05 -13.45 1.71
CA ALA A 34 2.06 -12.46 2.08
C ALA A 34 2.99 -12.91 3.23
N GLU A 35 3.01 -14.20 3.60
CA GLU A 35 3.77 -14.71 4.76
C GLU A 35 5.28 -14.46 4.63
N SER A 36 5.78 -14.30 3.40
CA SER A 36 7.17 -13.91 3.13
C SER A 36 7.53 -12.49 3.60
N LEU A 37 6.52 -11.65 3.92
CA LEU A 37 6.68 -10.31 4.49
C LEU A 37 6.69 -10.32 6.03
N GLU A 38 6.88 -11.51 6.63
CA GLU A 38 7.10 -11.80 8.05
C GLU A 38 5.90 -11.59 8.99
N SER A 39 5.17 -10.48 8.89
CA SER A 39 3.95 -10.25 9.70
C SER A 39 2.93 -9.33 9.04
N ASP A 40 1.69 -9.36 9.55
CA ASP A 40 0.58 -8.48 9.20
C ASP A 40 0.65 -7.09 9.86
N ASP A 41 1.62 -6.85 10.73
CA ASP A 41 1.78 -5.56 11.43
C ASP A 41 2.57 -4.55 10.57
N GLY A 42 2.15 -3.29 10.64
CA GLY A 42 2.83 -2.15 10.03
C GLY A 42 2.17 -1.67 8.73
N LEU A 43 2.92 -0.89 7.97
CA LEU A 43 2.41 -0.20 6.78
C LEU A 43 2.68 -0.98 5.50
N PHE A 44 1.66 -1.05 4.66
CA PHE A 44 1.68 -1.71 3.37
C PHE A 44 1.34 -0.73 2.27
N ILE A 45 1.91 -0.99 1.09
CA ILE A 45 1.54 -0.30 -0.13
C ILE A 45 0.62 -1.23 -0.90
N VAL A 46 -0.60 -0.77 -1.13
CA VAL A 46 -1.67 -1.56 -1.72
C VAL A 46 -2.22 -0.87 -2.96
N LEU A 47 -2.46 -1.64 -4.01
CA LEU A 47 -3.16 -1.16 -5.20
C LEU A 47 -4.60 -1.63 -5.17
N GLU A 48 -5.51 -0.69 -5.03
CA GLU A 48 -6.93 -0.93 -5.24
C GLU A 48 -7.25 -0.72 -6.72
N ASP A 49 -7.92 -1.68 -7.35
CA ASP A 49 -8.47 -1.55 -8.70
C ASP A 49 -9.98 -1.82 -8.65
N LEU A 50 -10.76 -0.76 -8.78
CA LEU A 50 -12.22 -0.80 -8.72
C LEU A 50 -12.85 -1.45 -9.96
N ALA A 51 -12.17 -1.45 -11.10
CA ALA A 51 -12.70 -2.11 -12.30
C ALA A 51 -12.64 -3.65 -12.17
N ASN A 52 -11.59 -4.15 -11.49
CA ASN A 52 -11.39 -5.57 -11.26
C ASN A 52 -11.83 -6.04 -9.85
N ASN A 53 -12.22 -5.10 -8.98
CA ASN A 53 -12.56 -5.33 -7.58
C ASN A 53 -11.44 -6.06 -6.82
N THR A 54 -10.20 -5.60 -7.01
CA THR A 54 -9.00 -6.17 -6.37
C THR A 54 -8.35 -5.17 -5.41
N PHE A 55 -7.71 -5.70 -4.38
CA PHE A 55 -6.95 -4.94 -3.39
C PHE A 55 -5.62 -5.65 -3.16
N GLU A 56 -4.59 -5.31 -3.93
CA GLU A 56 -3.34 -6.09 -4.07
C GLU A 56 -2.19 -5.50 -3.24
N ILE A 57 -1.59 -6.31 -2.37
CA ILE A 57 -0.39 -5.93 -1.60
C ILE A 57 0.80 -5.89 -2.55
N LEU A 58 1.38 -4.71 -2.76
CA LEU A 58 2.59 -4.55 -3.59
C LEU A 58 3.86 -4.66 -2.76
N ALA A 59 3.85 -4.13 -1.54
CA ALA A 59 5.01 -4.12 -0.66
C ALA A 59 4.63 -3.90 0.81
N LYS A 60 5.51 -4.34 1.71
CA LYS A 60 5.53 -3.94 3.14
C LYS A 60 6.67 -2.96 3.37
N ALA A 61 6.39 -1.85 4.05
CA ALA A 61 7.42 -0.89 4.42
C ALA A 61 8.13 -1.33 5.71
N ALA A 62 9.46 -1.22 5.73
CA ALA A 62 10.26 -1.56 6.92
C ALA A 62 10.12 -0.55 8.07
N SER A 63 9.67 0.68 7.77
CA SER A 63 9.45 1.76 8.72
C SER A 63 8.53 2.84 8.12
N PRO A 64 7.90 3.71 8.92
CA PRO A 64 7.09 4.82 8.42
C PRO A 64 7.84 5.76 7.45
N ILE A 65 9.12 6.02 7.72
CA ILE A 65 9.96 6.89 6.88
C ILE A 65 10.17 6.26 5.50
N THR A 66 10.51 4.97 5.47
CA THR A 66 10.67 4.24 4.20
C THR A 66 9.36 4.04 3.46
N ALA A 67 8.24 4.05 4.19
CA ALA A 67 6.91 3.85 3.61
C ALA A 67 6.55 4.98 2.65
N MET A 68 6.77 6.23 3.07
CA MET A 68 6.56 7.40 2.22
C MET A 68 7.46 7.39 0.98
N ALA A 69 8.76 7.18 1.15
CA ALA A 69 9.70 7.16 0.01
C ALA A 69 9.36 6.06 -1.01
N LEU A 70 8.95 4.88 -0.52
CA LEU A 70 8.55 3.77 -1.39
C LEU A 70 7.20 4.03 -2.06
N PHE A 71 6.25 4.64 -1.35
CA PHE A 71 4.96 5.04 -1.90
C PHE A 71 5.11 6.03 -3.06
N ASP A 72 5.94 7.07 -2.89
CA ASP A 72 6.24 8.05 -3.95
C ASP A 72 6.90 7.39 -5.17
N LEU A 73 7.84 6.47 -4.94
CA LEU A 73 8.53 5.75 -6.02
C LEU A 73 7.57 4.87 -6.81
N ILE A 74 6.70 4.12 -6.13
CA ILE A 74 5.71 3.27 -6.78
C ILE A 74 4.68 4.13 -7.53
N ALA A 75 4.18 5.21 -6.92
CA ALA A 75 3.24 6.13 -7.57
C ALA A 75 3.83 6.70 -8.86
N ALA A 76 5.08 7.19 -8.82
CA ALA A 76 5.77 7.71 -10.01
C ALA A 76 5.93 6.64 -11.11
N SER A 77 6.26 5.40 -10.73
CA SER A 77 6.39 4.29 -11.69
C SER A 77 5.06 3.92 -12.37
N LYS A 78 3.94 4.04 -11.65
CA LYS A 78 2.61 3.66 -12.14
C LYS A 78 1.92 4.78 -12.92
N ALA A 79 2.28 6.04 -12.68
CA ALA A 79 1.76 7.19 -13.43
C ALA A 79 2.29 7.29 -14.87
N SER A 80 3.35 6.55 -15.21
CA SER A 80 4.03 6.63 -16.50
C SER A 80 3.58 5.57 -17.53
N THR A 81 2.53 4.80 -17.24
CA THR A 81 2.01 3.72 -18.10
C THR A 81 0.55 3.97 -18.44
#